data_AF-A0A976DW87-F1
#
_entry.id   AF-A0A976DW87-F1
#
_cell.length_a   1.000
_cell.length_b   1.000
_cell.length_c   1.000
_cell.angle_alpha   90.00
_cell.angle_beta   90.00
_cell.angle_gamma   90.00
#
_symmetry.space_group_name_H-M   'P 1'
#
loop_
_entity.id
_entity.type
_entity.pdbx_description
1 polymer ?
#
loop_
_entity_poly.entity_id
_entity_poly.type
_entity_poly.pdbx_seq_one_letter_code
_entity_poly.pdbx_strand_id
1 'polypeptide(L)'
;MSALNIKKGSSSHSAYDLRDSHSQVEESHTLAVIVENEPGVLARVIGLFSGRGYNIDSLTVAEVDHTGHRSRITIVTRGTPAVI
;
A
#
# COMPACT_ATOMS: atom_id res chain seq x y z
N MET A 1 14.53 0.76 41.57
CA MET A 1 13.98 1.56 40.46
C MET A 1 13.36 0.58 39.46
N SER A 2 12.04 0.40 39.51
CA SER A 2 11.33 -0.56 38.64
C SER A 2 11.10 0.09 37.27
N ALA A 3 11.54 -0.55 36.19
CA ALA A 3 11.35 -0.04 34.84
C ALA A 3 9.86 -0.11 34.47
N LEU A 4 9.26 1.03 34.13
CA LEU A 4 7.90 1.09 33.59
C LEU A 4 7.91 0.45 32.19
N ASN A 5 7.18 -0.65 32.02
CA ASN A 5 6.91 -1.24 30.71
C ASN A 5 5.93 -0.35 29.93
N ILE A 6 6.48 0.67 29.25
CA ILE A 6 5.72 1.56 28.40
C ILE A 6 5.31 0.81 27.13
N LYS A 7 4.00 0.61 26.92
CA LYS A 7 3.47 0.06 25.66
C LYS A 7 3.94 0.94 24.50
N LYS A 8 4.45 0.30 23.45
CA LYS A 8 4.99 0.93 22.24
C LYS A 8 4.01 2.00 21.72
N GLY A 9 4.38 3.28 21.83
CA GLY A 9 3.56 4.41 21.37
C GLY A 9 3.01 5.37 22.43
N SER A 10 3.26 5.15 23.73
CA SER A 10 3.01 6.20 24.74
C SER A 10 4.13 7.24 24.68
N SER A 11 3.80 8.47 24.30
CA SER A 11 4.74 9.59 24.43
C SER A 11 5.09 9.78 25.90
N SER A 12 6.37 9.83 26.25
CA SER A 12 6.87 9.95 27.64
C SER A 12 6.34 11.18 28.41
N HIS A 13 5.71 12.15 27.74
CA HIS A 13 5.40 13.48 28.27
C HIS A 13 3.91 13.83 28.38
N SER A 14 2.98 12.95 27.98
CA SER A 14 1.54 13.23 28.11
C SER A 14 0.88 12.27 29.11
N ALA A 15 0.09 12.84 30.04
CA ALA A 15 -0.78 12.08 30.95
C ALA A 15 -2.09 11.62 30.29
N TYR A 16 -2.41 12.14 29.10
CA TYR A 16 -3.60 11.79 28.32
C TYR A 16 -3.21 10.99 27.08
N ASP A 17 -3.96 9.92 26.78
CA ASP A 17 -3.85 9.21 25.51
C ASP A 17 -4.51 10.07 24.42
N LEU A 18 -3.67 10.75 23.63
CA LEU A 18 -4.12 11.63 22.54
C LEU A 18 -4.43 10.86 21.25
N ARG A 19 -4.36 9.53 21.27
CA ARG A 19 -4.69 8.71 20.10
C ARG A 19 -6.20 8.50 20.06
N ASP A 20 -6.77 8.74 18.89
CA ASP A 20 -8.15 8.36 18.61
C ASP A 20 -8.24 6.84 18.44
N SER A 21 -8.86 6.17 19.42
CA SER A 21 -9.09 4.72 19.41
C SER A 21 -10.04 4.25 18.31
N HIS A 22 -10.78 5.17 17.67
CA HIS A 22 -11.69 4.89 16.57
C HIS A 22 -11.11 5.21 15.19
N SER A 23 -9.87 5.69 15.10
CA SER A 23 -9.21 5.93 13.81
C SER A 23 -9.01 4.59 13.08
N GLN A 24 -9.55 4.48 11.86
CA GLN A 24 -9.24 3.33 11.00
C GLN A 24 -7.78 3.42 10.61
N VAL A 25 -7.00 2.40 10.97
CA VAL A 25 -5.58 2.32 10.60
C VAL A 25 -5.51 2.11 9.10
N GLU A 26 -4.94 3.08 8.38
CA GLU A 26 -4.57 2.90 6.98
C GLU A 26 -3.27 2.07 6.91
N GLU A 27 -3.32 0.98 6.16
CA GLU A 27 -2.19 0.10 5.92
C GLU A 27 -1.68 0.27 4.49
N SER A 28 -0.37 0.15 4.30
CA SER A 28 0.26 0.24 2.99
C SER A 28 0.62 -1.16 2.49
N HIS A 29 0.17 -1.49 1.28
CA HIS A 29 0.39 -2.79 0.66
C HIS A 29 1.09 -2.63 -0.69
N THR A 30 2.02 -3.55 -0.98
CA THR A 30 2.74 -3.60 -2.25
C THR A 30 2.29 -4.83 -3.04
N LEU A 31 1.78 -4.59 -4.24
CA LEU A 31 1.32 -5.60 -5.18
C LEU A 31 2.34 -5.72 -6.32
N ALA A 32 2.82 -6.94 -6.58
CA ALA A 32 3.67 -7.24 -7.73
C ALA A 32 2.88 -8.11 -8.71
N VAL A 33 2.59 -7.56 -9.89
CA VAL A 33 1.76 -8.20 -10.91
C VAL A 33 2.58 -8.43 -12.16
N ILE A 34 2.60 -9.66 -12.66
CA ILE A 34 3.17 -9.99 -13.97
C ILE A 34 2.08 -9.83 -15.02
N VAL A 35 2.39 -9.10 -16.08
CA VAL A 35 1.47 -8.80 -17.18
C VAL A 35 2.16 -9.03 -18.51
N GLU A 36 1.37 -9.30 -19.55
CA GLU A 36 1.85 -9.29 -20.93
C GLU A 36 2.15 -7.84 -21.36
N ASN A 37 3.24 -7.64 -22.09
CA ASN A 37 3.76 -6.33 -22.52
C ASN A 37 3.11 -5.89 -23.83
N GLU A 38 1.79 -5.69 -23.79
CA GLU A 38 0.98 -5.28 -24.93
C GLU A 38 0.43 -3.85 -24.76
N PRO A 39 0.18 -3.13 -25.87
CA PRO A 39 -0.45 -1.81 -25.83
C PRO A 39 -1.78 -1.83 -25.06
N GLY A 40 -1.94 -0.88 -24.14
CA GLY A 40 -3.18 -0.71 -23.36
C GLY A 40 -3.29 -1.55 -22.09
N VAL A 41 -2.38 -2.51 -21.84
CA VAL A 41 -2.38 -3.30 -20.58
C VAL A 41 -2.23 -2.40 -19.36
N LEU A 42 -1.27 -1.47 -19.37
CA LEU A 42 -1.06 -0.52 -18.28
C LEU A 42 -2.32 0.32 -17.99
N ALA A 43 -2.98 0.81 -19.04
CA ALA A 43 -4.19 1.61 -18.90
C ALA A 43 -5.35 0.81 -18.30
N ARG A 44 -5.50 -0.48 -18.67
CA ARG A 44 -6.50 -1.38 -18.06
C ARG A 44 -6.23 -1.62 -16.58
N VAL A 45 -4.97 -1.87 -16.21
CA VAL A 45 -4.58 -2.08 -14.82
C VAL A 45 -4.89 -0.83 -14.01
N ILE A 46 -4.44 0.35 -14.45
CA ILE A 46 -4.71 1.60 -13.72
C ILE A 46 -6.21 1.93 -13.68
N GLY A 47 -6.91 1.73 -14.79
CA GLY A 47 -8.36 1.93 -14.85
C GLY A 47 -9.12 1.06 -13.85
N LEU A 48 -8.64 -0.15 -13.56
CA LEU A 48 -9.22 -1.03 -12.54
C LEU A 48 -9.09 -0.45 -11.13
N PHE A 49 -7.91 0.10 -10.80
CA PHE A 49 -7.63 0.70 -9.50
C PHE A 49 -8.42 1.99 -9.32
N SER A 50 -8.38 2.89 -10.31
CA SER A 50 -9.16 4.13 -10.28
C SER A 50 -10.66 3.88 -10.27
N GLY A 51 -11.15 2.90 -11.04
CA GLY A 51 -12.58 2.53 -11.09
C GLY A 51 -13.13 1.96 -9.79
N ARG A 52 -12.25 1.38 -8.94
CA ARG A 52 -12.61 0.92 -7.58
C ARG A 52 -12.35 1.96 -6.49
N GLY A 53 -11.80 3.12 -6.84
CA GLY A 53 -11.45 4.16 -5.88
C GLY A 53 -10.25 3.80 -5.00
N TYR A 54 -9.35 2.93 -5.47
CA TYR A 54 -8.11 2.62 -4.76
C TYR A 54 -7.07 3.73 -4.94
N ASN A 55 -6.43 4.12 -3.85
CA ASN A 55 -5.35 5.10 -3.86
C ASN A 55 -4.05 4.44 -4.32
N ILE A 56 -3.40 5.03 -5.33
CA ILE A 56 -2.08 4.59 -5.77
C ILE A 56 -1.04 5.57 -5.22
N ASP A 57 -0.24 5.12 -4.27
CA ASP A 57 0.89 5.88 -3.74
C ASP A 57 2.04 5.94 -4.75
N SER A 58 2.34 4.78 -5.34
CA SER A 58 3.37 4.66 -6.35
C SER A 58 3.11 3.49 -7.27
N LEU A 59 3.57 3.63 -8.51
CA LEU A 59 3.55 2.57 -9.50
C LEU A 59 4.87 2.59 -10.26
N THR A 60 5.44 1.40 -10.47
CA THR A 60 6.59 1.20 -11.36
C THR A 60 6.34 0.05 -12.31
N VAL A 61 6.87 0.16 -13.53
CA VAL A 61 6.77 -0.88 -14.55
C VAL A 61 8.17 -1.18 -15.05
N ALA A 62 8.51 -2.46 -15.13
CA ALA A 62 9.75 -2.93 -15.73
C ALA A 62 9.50 -4.18 -16.54
N GLU A 63 10.14 -4.28 -17.70
CA GLU A 63 10.17 -5.52 -18.48
C GLU A 63 10.97 -6.58 -17.70
N VAL A 64 10.42 -7.79 -17.58
CA VAL A 64 11.06 -8.92 -16.87
C VAL A 64 11.58 -9.99 -17.82
N ASP A 65 11.01 -10.09 -19.02
CA ASP A 65 11.48 -11.00 -20.06
C ASP A 65 11.21 -10.38 -21.44
N HIS A 66 12.30 -10.05 -22.14
CA HIS A 66 12.23 -9.45 -23.48
C HIS A 66 11.81 -10.45 -24.56
N THR A 67 12.06 -11.74 -24.35
CA THR A 67 11.69 -12.80 -25.29
C THR A 67 10.27 -13.31 -25.06
N GLY A 68 9.82 -13.30 -23.81
CA GLY A 68 8.47 -13.70 -23.42
C GLY A 68 7.45 -12.56 -23.44
N HIS A 69 7.83 -11.33 -23.82
CA HIS A 69 6.99 -10.13 -23.80
C HIS A 69 6.26 -9.92 -22.47
N ARG A 70 6.97 -10.05 -21.35
CA ARG A 70 6.36 -9.87 -20.01
C ARG A 70 6.96 -8.71 -19.25
N SER A 71 6.08 -8.01 -18.54
CA SER A 71 6.41 -6.89 -17.68
C SER A 71 5.91 -7.14 -16.27
N ARG A 72 6.65 -6.63 -15.28
CA ARG A 72 6.24 -6.59 -13.87
C ARG A 72 5.80 -5.17 -13.54
N ILE A 73 4.58 -5.05 -13.04
CA ILE A 73 4.05 -3.83 -12.45
C ILE A 73 4.11 -3.97 -10.93
N THR A 74 4.75 -3.01 -10.26
CA THR A 74 4.75 -2.90 -8.80
C THR A 74 3.89 -1.72 -8.41
N ILE A 75 2.85 -1.95 -7.60
CA ILE A 75 1.89 -0.93 -7.17
C ILE A 75 1.92 -0.86 -5.65
N VAL A 76 2.09 0.33 -5.10
CA VAL A 76 1.92 0.60 -3.67
C VAL A 76 0.59 1.31 -3.48
N THR A 77 -0.26 0.78 -2.61
CA THR A 77 -1.60 1.30 -2.31
C THR A 77 -1.77 1.45 -0.81
N ARG A 78 -2.54 2.47 -0.39
CA ARG A 78 -2.95 2.69 0.99
C ARG A 78 -4.45 2.67 1.13
N GLY A 79 -4.91 2.16 2.26
CA GLY A 79 -6.32 1.98 2.52
C GLY A 79 -6.53 1.20 3.80
N THR A 80 -7.79 1.04 4.17
CA THR A 80 -8.17 0.32 5.37
C THR A 80 -8.19 -1.19 5.06
N PRO A 81 -8.03 -2.07 6.07
CA PRO A 81 -7.97 -3.52 5.84
C PRO A 81 -9.22 -4.13 5.17
N ALA A 82 -10.34 -3.42 5.16
CA ALA A 82 -11.56 -3.86 4.48
C ALA A 82 -11.57 -3.53 2.97
N VAL A 83 -10.70 -2.61 2.52
CA VAL A 83 -10.64 -2.09 1.15
C VAL A 83 -9.50 -2.74 0.36
N ILE A 84 -8.41 -3.12 1.02
CA ILE A 84 -7.23 -3.77 0.42
C ILE A 84 -7.36 -5.30 0.40
#